data_AF-A0A3M1PTL2-F1
#
_entry.id   AF-A0A3M1PTL2-F1
#
_cell.length_a   1.000
_cell.length_b   1.000
_cell.length_c   1.000
_cell.angle_alpha   90.00
_cell.angle_beta   90.00
_cell.angle_gamma   90.00
#
_symmetry.space_group_name_H-M   'P 1'
#
loop_
_entity.id
_entity.type
_entity.pdbx_description
1 polymer ?
#
loop_
_entity_poly.entity_id
_entity_poly.type
_entity_poly.pdbx_seq_one_letter_code
_entity_poly.pdbx_strand_id
1 'polypeptide(L)'
;MHENPRELAAISREHLESAVRVDTQSDENSNTIPSTEGQKVLAEQLAEFFAALGGTIERDEHANVIASFAGRGAGADKRPVALMVHLDTSKGTRAVERLNLLEKWDGTRVPYPENPALHVDVETYPATREYLGHDLLFGPGTAPVGLDDKLGLAHMMTLARILAEHREIDCPPLVMIGRPDEEIGRMAAVEGLAQLLADRGVAFGYTIDGILPYEVNVENFNAAQASLTFPDPPLGEFPSAAQRVVVRIGGVNTHGCTAREEGYRAATRLTAEILERLDREQLVPRHVVPIAFASDEGREADAEVTFLADASGRKALEHAVGAVVQPHTRRGASWKLLRDEPFDGPAPGAAALAMLRFVQQFIASKPGFVLLAEDSDGYEGYSNPYRALPVDGGLRLDVRLRDFTDDGLTARKRHVGEMAQQAGAECVIVDQYVNMGPRMAEHGYLVDLARVAGDSVGVTVRRRPIRGGTGVDPFLDRGVPIANLGTGYFALESEKEFTSMQFLAGHARWLTALVEAIARHET
;
A
#
# COMPACT_ATOMS: atom_id res chain seq x y z
N MET A 1 17.82 7.09 -28.64
CA MET A 1 16.91 6.01 -29.09
C MET A 1 15.69 6.59 -29.80
N HIS A 2 15.48 6.21 -31.06
CA HIS A 2 14.29 6.59 -31.84
C HIS A 2 13.28 5.42 -31.90
N GLU A 3 13.12 4.67 -30.81
CA GLU A 3 12.13 3.60 -30.79
C GLU A 3 10.72 4.19 -30.77
N ASN A 4 9.84 3.57 -31.56
CA ASN A 4 8.45 3.95 -31.63
C ASN A 4 7.81 3.74 -30.25
N PRO A 5 7.24 4.78 -29.59
CA PRO A 5 6.65 4.64 -28.26
C PRO A 5 5.57 3.55 -28.19
N ARG A 6 4.87 3.25 -29.29
CA ARG A 6 3.88 2.17 -29.34
C ARG A 6 4.51 0.78 -29.28
N GLU A 7 5.67 0.61 -29.90
CA GLU A 7 6.41 -0.65 -29.90
C GLU A 7 7.00 -0.93 -28.51
N LEU A 8 7.60 0.09 -27.90
CA LEU A 8 8.06 0.03 -26.50
C LEU A 8 6.93 -0.32 -25.53
N ALA A 9 5.77 0.31 -25.68
CA ALA A 9 4.61 0.00 -24.86
C ALA A 9 4.13 -1.45 -25.05
N ALA A 10 4.15 -1.97 -26.28
CA ALA A 10 3.76 -3.34 -26.59
C ALA A 10 4.72 -4.36 -25.96
N ILE A 11 6.03 -4.16 -26.09
CA ILE A 11 7.07 -5.01 -25.46
C ILE A 11 6.91 -5.01 -23.94
N SER A 12 6.77 -3.82 -23.34
CA SER A 12 6.62 -3.70 -21.89
C SER A 12 5.30 -4.31 -21.39
N ARG A 13 4.22 -4.21 -22.17
CA ARG A 13 2.96 -4.90 -21.89
C ARG A 13 3.13 -6.42 -21.93
N GLU A 14 3.88 -6.97 -22.89
CA GLU A 14 4.16 -8.42 -22.95
C GLU A 14 4.89 -8.90 -21.69
N HIS A 15 5.88 -8.13 -21.21
CA HIS A 15 6.56 -8.43 -19.95
C HIS A 15 5.60 -8.37 -18.75
N LEU A 16 4.77 -7.33 -18.66
CA LEU A 16 3.75 -7.20 -17.61
C LEU A 16 2.76 -8.36 -17.63
N GLU A 17 2.21 -8.69 -18.80
CA GLU A 17 1.27 -9.81 -18.98
C GLU A 17 1.92 -11.16 -18.65
N SER A 18 3.23 -11.33 -18.88
CA SER A 18 3.96 -12.53 -18.46
C SER A 18 4.03 -12.67 -16.93
N ALA A 19 4.21 -11.57 -16.21
CA ALA A 19 4.33 -11.56 -14.75
C ALA A 19 2.98 -11.72 -14.05
N VAL A 20 1.93 -11.00 -14.49
CA VAL A 20 0.60 -11.06 -13.84
C VAL A 20 -0.11 -12.40 -14.04
N ARG A 21 0.37 -13.25 -14.96
CA ARG A 21 -0.08 -14.64 -15.14
C ARG A 21 0.35 -15.58 -14.03
N VAL A 22 1.42 -15.24 -13.31
CA VAL A 22 1.94 -16.06 -12.23
C VAL A 22 1.31 -15.60 -10.93
N ASP A 23 0.67 -16.51 -10.21
CA ASP A 23 0.24 -16.23 -8.84
C ASP A 23 1.48 -16.21 -7.96
N THR A 24 1.75 -15.07 -7.32
CA THR A 24 2.94 -14.86 -6.48
C THR A 24 2.59 -14.30 -5.11
N GLN A 25 1.34 -14.46 -4.68
CA GLN A 25 0.90 -13.97 -3.38
C GLN A 25 1.80 -14.44 -2.24
N SER A 26 2.13 -13.54 -1.31
CA SER A 26 2.88 -13.86 -0.10
C SER A 26 2.00 -14.60 0.94
N ASP A 27 2.62 -15.43 1.78
CA ASP A 27 1.96 -16.10 2.91
C ASP A 27 2.66 -15.77 4.23
N GLU A 28 1.99 -14.94 5.04
CA GLU A 28 2.42 -14.53 6.38
C GLU A 28 2.55 -15.70 7.38
N ASN A 29 1.88 -16.82 7.12
CA ASN A 29 1.92 -18.01 7.98
C ASN A 29 3.04 -18.98 7.60
N SER A 30 3.71 -18.76 6.47
CA SER A 30 4.79 -19.62 6.00
C SER A 30 6.06 -19.41 6.80
N ASN A 31 6.83 -20.48 7.01
CA ASN A 31 8.14 -20.43 7.66
C ASN A 31 9.31 -20.54 6.66
N THR A 32 9.05 -20.51 5.35
CA THR A 32 10.07 -20.62 4.29
C THR A 32 10.26 -19.31 3.56
N ILE A 33 11.45 -19.03 3.04
CA ILE A 33 11.69 -17.92 2.10
C ILE A 33 12.06 -18.56 0.74
N PRO A 34 11.31 -18.30 -0.35
CA PRO A 34 10.07 -17.52 -0.41
C PRO A 34 8.90 -18.20 0.33
N SER A 35 7.89 -17.41 0.73
CA SER A 35 6.74 -17.92 1.46
C SER A 35 5.84 -18.83 0.61
N THR A 36 5.81 -18.62 -0.71
CA THR A 36 4.97 -19.38 -1.64
C THR A 36 5.73 -19.88 -2.86
N GLU A 37 5.24 -20.96 -3.47
CA GLU A 37 5.87 -21.59 -4.64
C GLU A 37 5.81 -20.70 -5.89
N GLY A 38 4.75 -19.91 -6.00
CA GLY A 38 4.55 -18.96 -7.09
C GLY A 38 5.70 -17.99 -7.29
N GLN A 39 6.24 -17.46 -6.20
CA GLN A 39 7.41 -16.59 -6.24
C GLN A 39 8.64 -17.28 -6.82
N LYS A 40 8.85 -18.58 -6.54
CA LYS A 40 9.95 -19.36 -7.12
C LYS A 40 9.77 -19.58 -8.62
N VAL A 41 8.54 -19.78 -9.08
CA VAL A 41 8.21 -19.90 -10.50
C VAL A 41 8.54 -18.59 -11.23
N LEU A 42 8.11 -17.45 -10.70
CA LEU A 42 8.42 -16.14 -11.29
C LEU A 42 9.92 -15.83 -11.25
N ALA A 43 10.59 -16.18 -10.15
CA ALA A 43 12.04 -16.09 -10.00
C ALA A 43 12.79 -16.88 -11.09
N GLU A 44 12.37 -18.12 -11.40
CA GLU A 44 12.99 -18.92 -12.47
C GLU A 44 12.74 -18.30 -13.85
N GLN A 45 11.53 -17.85 -14.14
CA GLN A 45 11.23 -17.16 -15.40
C GLN A 45 12.10 -15.91 -15.59
N LEU A 46 12.30 -15.14 -14.51
CA LEU A 46 13.16 -13.96 -14.53
C LEU A 46 14.64 -14.31 -14.73
N ALA A 47 15.11 -15.37 -14.08
CA ALA A 47 16.46 -15.89 -14.25
C ALA A 47 16.72 -16.34 -15.70
N GLU A 48 15.82 -17.13 -16.28
CA GLU A 48 15.91 -17.58 -17.68
C GLU A 48 15.89 -16.40 -18.65
N PHE A 49 15.00 -15.42 -18.42
CA PHE A 49 14.91 -14.20 -19.21
C PHE A 49 16.23 -13.42 -19.19
N PHE A 50 16.79 -13.13 -18.02
CA PHE A 50 18.04 -12.39 -17.92
C PHE A 50 19.25 -13.17 -18.44
N ALA A 51 19.29 -14.50 -18.24
CA ALA A 51 20.34 -15.34 -18.80
C ALA A 51 20.34 -15.30 -20.33
N ALA A 52 19.17 -15.34 -20.97
CA ALA A 52 19.02 -15.24 -22.41
C ALA A 52 19.53 -13.90 -22.98
N LEU A 53 19.49 -12.83 -22.17
CA LEU A 53 20.04 -11.51 -22.49
C LEU A 53 21.54 -11.36 -22.16
N GLY A 54 22.18 -12.42 -21.67
CA GLY A 54 23.62 -12.45 -21.34
C GLY A 54 23.96 -12.07 -19.90
N GLY A 55 22.98 -12.06 -18.99
CA GLY A 55 23.19 -11.86 -17.56
C GLY A 55 23.82 -13.10 -16.91
N THR A 56 24.72 -12.89 -15.94
CA THR A 56 25.20 -13.96 -15.05
C THR A 56 24.25 -14.09 -13.87
N ILE A 57 23.64 -15.26 -13.73
CA ILE A 57 22.57 -15.51 -12.75
C ILE A 57 23.11 -16.18 -11.50
N GLU A 58 22.72 -15.65 -10.34
CA GLU A 58 22.98 -16.19 -9.03
C GLU A 58 21.69 -16.20 -8.21
N ARG A 59 21.65 -17.10 -7.22
CA ARG A 59 20.62 -17.14 -6.18
C ARG A 59 21.31 -17.17 -4.84
N ASP A 60 20.90 -16.29 -3.94
CA ASP A 60 21.43 -16.31 -2.58
C ASP A 60 20.67 -17.32 -1.70
N GLU A 61 21.06 -17.41 -0.43
CA GLU A 61 20.45 -18.34 0.55
C GLU A 61 19.00 -17.99 0.90
N HIS A 62 18.51 -16.82 0.48
CA HIS A 62 17.16 -16.33 0.72
C HIS A 62 16.33 -16.23 -0.57
N ALA A 63 16.77 -16.93 -1.62
CA ALA A 63 16.09 -17.01 -2.90
C ALA A 63 15.91 -15.69 -3.65
N ASN A 64 16.71 -14.67 -3.34
CA ASN A 64 16.83 -13.50 -4.22
C ASN A 64 17.43 -13.97 -5.56
N VAL A 65 16.81 -13.59 -6.68
CA VAL A 65 17.39 -13.82 -8.01
C VAL A 65 18.21 -12.61 -8.38
N ILE A 66 19.49 -12.83 -8.67
CA ILE A 66 20.47 -11.78 -8.91
C ILE A 66 21.05 -11.98 -10.31
N ALA A 67 20.84 -11.01 -11.20
CA ALA A 67 21.40 -11.00 -12.54
C ALA A 67 22.45 -9.89 -12.68
N SER A 68 23.69 -10.27 -12.95
CA SER A 68 24.81 -9.33 -13.15
C SER A 68 25.08 -9.12 -14.63
N PHE A 69 25.16 -7.85 -15.05
CA PHE A 69 25.48 -7.42 -16.41
C PHE A 69 26.75 -6.56 -16.42
N ALA A 70 27.64 -6.80 -17.37
CA ALA A 70 28.86 -6.02 -17.52
C ALA A 70 28.59 -4.60 -18.03
N GLY A 71 29.36 -3.63 -17.54
CA GLY A 71 29.32 -2.25 -18.01
C GLY A 71 29.86 -2.09 -19.43
N ARG A 72 29.53 -0.96 -20.05
CA ARG A 72 29.89 -0.60 -21.43
C ARG A 72 30.08 0.91 -21.59
N GLY A 73 30.87 1.27 -22.60
CA GLY A 73 31.09 2.66 -22.98
C GLY A 73 31.63 3.48 -21.80
N ALA A 74 31.09 4.68 -21.59
CA ALA A 74 31.48 5.56 -20.48
C ALA A 74 31.31 4.92 -19.08
N GLY A 75 30.46 3.89 -18.96
CA GLY A 75 30.18 3.21 -17.70
C GLY A 75 31.03 1.96 -17.44
N ALA A 76 31.86 1.50 -18.38
CA ALA A 76 32.51 0.18 -18.29
C ALA A 76 33.33 -0.03 -17.01
N ASP A 77 34.06 0.99 -16.58
CA ASP A 77 34.95 0.95 -15.40
C ASP A 77 34.29 1.49 -14.12
N LYS A 78 32.98 1.75 -14.13
CA LYS A 78 32.24 2.23 -12.96
C LYS A 78 31.99 1.10 -11.97
N ARG A 79 31.77 1.48 -10.70
CA ARG A 79 31.24 0.54 -9.70
C ARG A 79 29.83 0.08 -10.08
N PRO A 80 29.42 -1.16 -9.72
CA PRO A 80 28.09 -1.66 -10.07
C PRO A 80 26.96 -0.85 -9.42
N VAL A 81 25.81 -0.79 -10.09
CA VAL A 81 24.58 -0.19 -9.58
C VAL A 81 23.48 -1.25 -9.50
N ALA A 82 22.72 -1.24 -8.41
CA ALA A 82 21.62 -2.18 -8.18
C ALA A 82 20.28 -1.63 -8.68
N LEU A 83 19.49 -2.47 -9.35
CA LEU A 83 18.07 -2.24 -9.64
C LEU A 83 17.28 -3.38 -9.01
N MET A 84 16.27 -3.06 -8.23
CA MET A 84 15.55 -4.03 -7.40
C MET A 84 14.05 -3.91 -7.60
N VAL A 85 13.40 -5.06 -7.65
CA VAL A 85 11.93 -5.21 -7.62
C VAL A 85 11.60 -6.31 -6.62
N HIS A 86 10.34 -6.41 -6.21
CA HIS A 86 9.85 -7.59 -5.49
C HIS A 86 9.02 -8.50 -6.40
N LEU A 87 8.95 -9.77 -6.03
CA LEU A 87 8.34 -10.84 -6.83
C LEU A 87 6.95 -11.22 -6.30
N ASP A 88 6.71 -10.98 -5.02
CA ASP A 88 5.45 -11.27 -4.39
C ASP A 88 4.38 -10.24 -4.71
N THR A 89 3.18 -10.54 -4.23
CA THR A 89 2.04 -9.62 -4.27
C THR A 89 1.30 -9.73 -2.95
N SER A 90 0.59 -8.67 -2.57
CA SER A 90 -0.16 -8.67 -1.33
C SER A 90 -1.28 -9.73 -1.30
N LYS A 91 -1.69 -10.07 -0.08
CA LYS A 91 -2.75 -11.05 0.20
C LYS A 91 -4.08 -10.61 -0.42
N GLY A 92 -4.73 -11.51 -1.15
CA GLY A 92 -5.95 -11.26 -1.93
C GLY A 92 -5.72 -11.05 -3.43
N THR A 93 -4.48 -10.79 -3.87
CA THR A 93 -4.13 -10.67 -5.29
C THR A 93 -4.43 -11.95 -6.08
N ARG A 94 -4.88 -11.80 -7.33
CA ARG A 94 -5.20 -12.91 -8.24
C ARG A 94 -4.45 -12.78 -9.56
N ALA A 95 -3.82 -13.87 -9.98
CA ALA A 95 -3.23 -13.97 -11.31
C ALA A 95 -4.30 -13.88 -12.41
N VAL A 96 -3.95 -13.26 -13.52
CA VAL A 96 -4.81 -13.10 -14.70
C VAL A 96 -4.08 -13.45 -15.98
N GLU A 97 -4.78 -14.01 -16.96
CA GLU A 97 -4.17 -14.38 -18.24
C GLU A 97 -3.72 -13.15 -19.04
N ARG A 98 -4.45 -12.04 -18.94
CA ARG A 98 -4.16 -10.79 -19.67
C ARG A 98 -4.90 -9.62 -19.04
N LEU A 99 -4.41 -8.42 -19.30
CA LEU A 99 -5.07 -7.18 -18.91
C LEU A 99 -6.06 -6.73 -19.98
N ASN A 100 -7.13 -6.07 -19.55
CA ASN A 100 -8.07 -5.39 -20.43
C ASN A 100 -7.42 -4.11 -20.97
N LEU A 101 -7.76 -3.71 -22.20
CA LEU A 101 -7.30 -2.48 -22.81
C LEU A 101 -8.48 -1.53 -23.05
N LEU A 102 -8.41 -0.31 -22.52
CA LEU A 102 -9.35 0.76 -22.83
C LEU A 102 -8.60 1.90 -23.53
N GLU A 103 -8.80 2.02 -24.84
CA GLU A 103 -8.09 3.04 -25.64
C GLU A 103 -8.63 4.45 -25.38
N LYS A 104 -7.71 5.42 -25.33
CA LYS A 104 -7.99 6.87 -25.24
C LYS A 104 -9.03 7.22 -24.19
N TRP A 105 -8.80 6.77 -22.96
CA TRP A 105 -9.71 6.99 -21.86
C TRP A 105 -9.99 8.47 -21.63
N ASP A 106 -11.27 8.84 -21.61
CA ASP A 106 -11.75 10.23 -21.54
C ASP A 106 -12.05 10.70 -20.11
N GLY A 107 -11.71 9.89 -19.11
CA GLY A 107 -11.97 10.15 -17.70
C GLY A 107 -13.34 9.65 -17.23
N THR A 108 -14.14 9.05 -18.11
CA THR A 108 -15.41 8.39 -17.73
C THR A 108 -15.15 7.10 -16.96
N ARG A 109 -16.19 6.41 -16.53
CA ARG A 109 -16.05 5.22 -15.71
C ARG A 109 -15.28 4.10 -16.45
N VAL A 110 -14.24 3.56 -15.80
CA VAL A 110 -13.52 2.37 -16.28
C VAL A 110 -14.45 1.13 -16.25
N PRO A 111 -14.56 0.36 -17.35
CA PRO A 111 -15.53 -0.73 -17.48
C PRO A 111 -14.98 -2.08 -16.99
N TYR A 112 -14.77 -2.22 -15.67
CA TYR A 112 -14.33 -3.49 -15.08
C TYR A 112 -15.33 -4.63 -15.36
N PRO A 113 -14.94 -5.69 -16.09
CA PRO A 113 -15.88 -6.67 -16.64
C PRO A 113 -16.55 -7.55 -15.58
N GLU A 114 -15.86 -7.88 -14.49
CA GLU A 114 -16.39 -8.75 -13.42
C GLU A 114 -16.92 -7.95 -12.23
N ASN A 115 -16.76 -6.62 -12.23
CA ASN A 115 -17.34 -5.76 -11.21
C ASN A 115 -17.90 -4.45 -11.79
N PRO A 116 -19.06 -4.52 -12.48
CA PRO A 116 -19.71 -3.34 -13.04
C PRO A 116 -20.25 -2.34 -12.01
N ALA A 117 -20.05 -2.56 -10.71
CA ALA A 117 -20.39 -1.62 -9.67
C ALA A 117 -19.22 -0.68 -9.32
N LEU A 118 -17.98 -1.00 -9.72
CA LEU A 118 -16.84 -0.12 -9.51
C LEU A 118 -16.99 1.18 -10.29
N HIS A 119 -16.90 2.29 -9.57
CA HIS A 119 -16.94 3.64 -10.12
C HIS A 119 -15.56 4.28 -10.03
N VAL A 120 -14.70 3.93 -10.98
CA VAL A 120 -13.37 4.55 -11.14
C VAL A 120 -13.46 5.54 -12.30
N ASP A 121 -13.49 6.83 -11.97
CA ASP A 121 -13.57 7.96 -12.88
C ASP A 121 -12.89 9.20 -12.26
N VAL A 122 -12.69 10.25 -13.06
CA VAL A 122 -11.99 11.48 -12.62
C VAL A 122 -12.79 12.32 -11.62
N GLU A 123 -14.10 12.08 -11.47
CA GLU A 123 -14.96 12.73 -10.49
C GLU A 123 -14.75 12.10 -9.10
N THR A 124 -14.77 10.77 -9.05
CA THR A 124 -14.64 9.96 -7.83
C THR A 124 -13.19 9.93 -7.33
N TYR A 125 -12.24 9.81 -8.26
CA TYR A 125 -10.79 9.75 -8.00
C TYR A 125 -10.02 10.78 -8.85
N PRO A 126 -9.91 12.03 -8.37
CA PRO A 126 -9.21 13.10 -9.08
C PRO A 126 -7.74 12.80 -9.45
N ALA A 127 -7.06 11.91 -8.72
CA ALA A 127 -5.70 11.47 -9.01
C ALA A 127 -5.56 10.80 -10.39
N THR A 128 -6.65 10.21 -10.90
CA THR A 128 -6.66 9.55 -12.21
C THR A 128 -6.55 10.50 -13.40
N ARG A 129 -6.61 11.83 -13.20
CA ARG A 129 -6.48 12.82 -14.27
C ARG A 129 -5.16 12.74 -15.05
N GLU A 130 -4.10 12.22 -14.43
CA GLU A 130 -2.81 12.00 -15.10
C GLU A 130 -2.88 10.93 -16.22
N TYR A 131 -3.99 10.19 -16.31
CA TYR A 131 -4.26 9.17 -17.32
C TYR A 131 -5.23 9.61 -18.43
N LEU A 132 -5.67 10.88 -18.44
CA LEU A 132 -6.58 11.37 -19.47
C LEU A 132 -5.95 11.27 -20.87
N GLY A 133 -6.68 10.63 -21.78
CA GLY A 133 -6.26 10.36 -23.15
C GLY A 133 -5.31 9.17 -23.32
N HIS A 134 -4.95 8.47 -22.23
CA HIS A 134 -4.12 7.27 -22.28
C HIS A 134 -4.90 6.02 -22.67
N ASP A 135 -4.18 4.99 -23.11
CA ASP A 135 -4.73 3.65 -23.29
C ASP A 135 -4.50 2.86 -21.99
N LEU A 136 -5.56 2.62 -21.22
CA LEU A 136 -5.48 2.00 -19.90
C LEU A 136 -5.34 0.49 -19.99
N LEU A 137 -4.53 -0.07 -19.10
CA LEU A 137 -4.46 -1.49 -18.81
C LEU A 137 -5.01 -1.75 -17.41
N PHE A 138 -6.05 -2.58 -17.30
CA PHE A 138 -6.77 -2.82 -16.04
C PHE A 138 -7.22 -4.27 -15.88
N GLY A 139 -7.36 -4.69 -14.63
CA GLY A 139 -7.81 -6.04 -14.26
C GLY A 139 -9.32 -6.27 -14.42
N PRO A 140 -9.83 -7.43 -13.96
CA PRO A 140 -11.27 -7.76 -14.04
C PRO A 140 -12.17 -6.96 -13.07
N GLY A 141 -11.60 -6.42 -11.99
CA GLY A 141 -12.34 -5.68 -10.95
C GLY A 141 -12.77 -6.52 -9.75
N THR A 142 -12.34 -7.78 -9.65
CA THR A 142 -12.69 -8.70 -8.54
C THR A 142 -11.62 -8.80 -7.46
N ALA A 143 -10.37 -8.50 -7.79
CA ALA A 143 -9.21 -8.52 -6.91
C ALA A 143 -8.07 -7.69 -7.56
N PRO A 144 -7.03 -7.31 -6.80
CA PRO A 144 -5.78 -6.84 -7.39
C PRO A 144 -5.21 -7.90 -8.33
N VAL A 145 -4.52 -7.47 -9.38
CA VAL A 145 -3.77 -8.30 -10.35
C VAL A 145 -2.25 -8.28 -10.11
N GLY A 146 -1.78 -7.44 -9.17
CA GLY A 146 -0.41 -7.35 -8.71
C GLY A 146 0.43 -6.36 -9.50
N LEU A 147 -0.09 -5.16 -9.82
CA LEU A 147 0.76 -4.13 -10.45
C LEU A 147 1.93 -3.73 -9.54
N ASP A 148 1.71 -3.72 -8.23
CA ASP A 148 2.75 -3.70 -7.22
C ASP A 148 3.29 -5.14 -6.99
N ASP A 149 4.54 -5.50 -7.31
CA ASP A 149 5.54 -4.75 -8.09
C ASP A 149 5.82 -5.39 -9.46
N LYS A 150 4.82 -6.09 -10.04
CA LYS A 150 4.98 -6.67 -11.38
C LYS A 150 5.12 -5.59 -12.45
N LEU A 151 4.68 -4.37 -12.19
CA LEU A 151 4.90 -3.23 -13.07
C LEU A 151 6.37 -2.78 -13.04
N GLY A 152 7.00 -2.67 -11.87
CA GLY A 152 8.44 -2.44 -11.75
C GLY A 152 9.26 -3.54 -12.39
N LEU A 153 8.86 -4.81 -12.19
CA LEU A 153 9.46 -5.97 -12.86
C LEU A 153 9.37 -5.84 -14.39
N ALA A 154 8.19 -5.49 -14.93
CA ALA A 154 8.02 -5.29 -16.37
C ALA A 154 8.91 -4.16 -16.91
N HIS A 155 9.06 -3.06 -16.16
CA HIS A 155 9.96 -1.97 -16.51
C HIS A 155 11.43 -2.43 -16.53
N MET A 156 11.86 -3.20 -15.53
CA MET A 156 13.21 -3.76 -15.44
C MET A 156 13.50 -4.75 -16.57
N MET A 157 12.57 -5.66 -16.87
CA MET A 157 12.68 -6.59 -17.99
C MET A 157 12.81 -5.86 -19.33
N THR A 158 12.00 -4.81 -19.51
CA THR A 158 12.03 -3.97 -20.72
C THR A 158 13.36 -3.24 -20.86
N LEU A 159 13.88 -2.66 -19.76
CA LEU A 159 15.21 -2.05 -19.74
C LEU A 159 16.30 -3.05 -20.13
N ALA A 160 16.31 -4.24 -19.54
CA ALA A 160 17.32 -5.26 -19.84
C ALA A 160 17.30 -5.66 -21.32
N ARG A 161 16.11 -5.81 -21.91
CA ARG A 161 15.96 -6.09 -23.35
C ARG A 161 16.50 -4.96 -24.22
N ILE A 162 16.14 -3.71 -23.92
CA ILE A 162 16.66 -2.53 -24.63
C ILE A 162 18.19 -2.50 -24.58
N LEU A 163 18.78 -2.71 -23.40
CA LEU A 163 20.23 -2.71 -23.23
C LEU A 163 20.92 -3.88 -23.93
N ALA A 164 20.24 -5.00 -24.15
CA ALA A 164 20.77 -6.14 -24.90
C ALA A 164 20.73 -5.89 -26.42
N GLU A 165 19.64 -5.29 -26.92
CA GLU A 165 19.40 -5.00 -28.34
C GLU A 165 20.21 -3.78 -28.82
N HIS A 166 20.41 -2.76 -27.97
CA HIS A 166 21.11 -1.50 -28.29
C HIS A 166 22.42 -1.39 -27.52
N ARG A 167 23.45 -2.06 -28.06
CA ARG A 167 24.78 -2.20 -27.41
C ARG A 167 25.60 -0.91 -27.38
N GLU A 168 25.22 0.10 -28.14
CA GLU A 168 25.81 1.44 -28.17
C GLU A 168 25.48 2.30 -26.95
N ILE A 169 24.48 1.91 -26.16
CA ILE A 169 24.08 2.62 -24.94
C ILE A 169 25.16 2.46 -23.86
N ASP A 170 25.67 3.59 -23.38
CA ASP A 170 26.59 3.65 -22.23
C ASP A 170 25.89 3.10 -20.98
N CYS A 171 26.56 2.21 -20.25
CA CYS A 171 25.93 1.51 -19.12
C CYS A 171 26.98 1.18 -18.05
N PRO A 172 26.76 1.48 -16.75
CA PRO A 172 27.58 0.91 -15.69
C PRO A 172 27.37 -0.61 -15.61
N PRO A 173 28.20 -1.36 -14.87
CA PRO A 173 27.81 -2.69 -14.45
C PRO A 173 26.49 -2.63 -13.68
N LEU A 174 25.54 -3.51 -14.02
CA LEU A 174 24.21 -3.54 -13.40
C LEU A 174 24.03 -4.85 -12.63
N VAL A 175 23.40 -4.73 -11.46
CA VAL A 175 22.93 -5.87 -10.66
C VAL A 175 21.40 -5.75 -10.57
N MET A 176 20.69 -6.54 -11.37
CA MET A 176 19.23 -6.57 -11.43
C MET A 176 18.70 -7.68 -10.53
N ILE A 177 17.79 -7.36 -9.61
CA ILE A 177 17.43 -8.24 -8.50
C ILE A 177 15.90 -8.36 -8.38
N GLY A 178 15.41 -9.61 -8.31
CA GLY A 178 14.05 -9.91 -7.87
C GLY A 178 14.07 -10.47 -6.45
N ARG A 179 13.41 -9.76 -5.52
CA ARG A 179 13.35 -10.11 -4.09
C ARG A 179 12.05 -10.83 -3.75
N PRO A 180 12.06 -11.89 -2.91
CA PRO A 180 10.83 -12.48 -2.39
C PRO A 180 10.35 -11.77 -1.12
N ASP A 181 9.07 -11.96 -0.81
CA ASP A 181 8.43 -11.66 0.48
C ASP A 181 8.60 -10.22 1.01
N GLU A 182 8.53 -9.22 0.11
CA GLU A 182 8.52 -7.79 0.49
C GLU A 182 7.28 -7.46 1.32
N GLU A 183 6.10 -7.94 0.88
CA GLU A 183 4.78 -7.57 1.41
C GLU A 183 4.57 -8.04 2.87
N ILE A 184 5.35 -9.03 3.29
CA ILE A 184 5.34 -9.58 4.65
C ILE A 184 6.63 -9.24 5.43
N GLY A 185 7.47 -8.35 4.89
CA GLY A 185 8.59 -7.73 5.60
C GLY A 185 9.68 -8.69 6.05
N ARG A 186 10.08 -9.66 5.21
CA ARG A 186 11.12 -10.64 5.58
C ARG A 186 12.53 -10.07 5.57
N MET A 187 12.90 -9.43 6.68
CA MET A 187 14.19 -8.76 6.85
C MET A 187 15.42 -9.64 6.61
N ALA A 188 15.38 -10.95 6.90
CA ALA A 188 16.51 -11.84 6.63
C ALA A 188 16.93 -11.83 5.15
N ALA A 189 15.95 -11.86 4.23
CA ALA A 189 16.22 -11.80 2.79
C ALA A 189 16.88 -10.48 2.38
N VAL A 190 16.49 -9.38 3.04
CA VAL A 190 17.02 -8.04 2.77
C VAL A 190 18.42 -7.86 3.36
N GLU A 191 18.66 -8.32 4.60
CA GLU A 191 19.94 -8.20 5.28
C GLU A 191 21.05 -8.99 4.58
N GLY A 192 20.76 -10.22 4.15
CA GLY A 192 21.69 -11.05 3.38
C GLY A 192 22.04 -10.41 2.03
N LEU A 193 21.02 -9.93 1.31
CA LEU A 193 21.21 -9.22 0.05
C LEU A 193 22.04 -7.94 0.25
N ALA A 194 21.75 -7.15 1.27
CA ALA A 194 22.47 -5.93 1.57
C ALA A 194 23.96 -6.19 1.85
N GLN A 195 24.28 -7.27 2.56
CA GLN A 195 25.68 -7.71 2.76
C GLN A 195 26.35 -8.05 1.43
N LEU A 196 25.67 -8.83 0.59
CA LEU A 196 26.18 -9.23 -0.72
C LEU A 196 26.46 -8.01 -1.62
N LEU A 197 25.57 -7.01 -1.66
CA LEU A 197 25.79 -5.79 -2.45
C LEU A 197 26.99 -4.98 -1.94
N ALA A 198 27.14 -4.86 -0.63
CA ALA A 198 28.28 -4.18 -0.03
C ALA A 198 29.61 -4.89 -0.33
N ASP A 199 29.66 -6.22 -0.21
CA ASP A 199 30.84 -7.04 -0.50
C ASP A 199 31.25 -6.96 -1.98
N ARG A 200 30.28 -6.77 -2.88
CA ARG A 200 30.51 -6.55 -4.32
C ARG A 200 30.91 -5.12 -4.68
N GLY A 201 30.96 -4.22 -3.70
CA GLY A 201 31.29 -2.81 -3.93
C GLY A 201 30.24 -2.08 -4.79
N VAL A 202 28.97 -2.48 -4.70
CA VAL A 202 27.85 -1.76 -5.33
C VAL A 202 27.85 -0.32 -4.81
N ALA A 203 27.80 0.65 -5.71
CA ALA A 203 27.92 2.06 -5.35
C ALA A 203 26.64 2.60 -4.70
N PHE A 204 25.50 2.24 -5.29
CA PHE A 204 24.15 2.66 -4.91
C PHE A 204 23.14 1.84 -5.72
N GLY A 205 21.85 2.07 -5.50
CA GLY A 205 20.81 1.45 -6.30
C GLY A 205 19.46 2.13 -6.25
N TYR A 206 18.51 1.52 -6.96
CA TYR A 206 17.12 1.91 -6.97
C TYR A 206 16.22 0.70 -6.79
N THR A 207 15.23 0.79 -5.90
CA THR A 207 14.01 0.00 -6.04
C THR A 207 13.15 0.64 -7.14
N ILE A 208 12.44 -0.16 -7.92
CA ILE A 208 11.49 0.32 -8.95
C ILE A 208 10.08 -0.01 -8.47
N ASP A 209 9.72 0.52 -7.30
CA ASP A 209 8.62 0.05 -6.45
C ASP A 209 7.82 1.24 -5.90
N GLY A 210 7.82 2.35 -6.64
CA GLY A 210 7.03 3.54 -6.32
C GLY A 210 5.68 3.48 -7.02
N ILE A 211 4.75 4.34 -6.60
CA ILE A 211 3.35 4.29 -7.06
C ILE A 211 3.20 5.14 -8.32
N LEU A 212 3.52 6.44 -8.19
CA LEU A 212 3.21 7.43 -9.22
C LEU A 212 4.24 7.41 -10.35
N PRO A 213 3.84 7.77 -11.58
CA PRO A 213 4.77 7.77 -12.70
C PRO A 213 5.87 8.82 -12.48
N TYR A 214 7.11 8.46 -12.80
CA TYR A 214 8.26 9.36 -12.76
C TYR A 214 8.51 10.01 -11.39
N GLU A 215 8.16 9.35 -10.30
CA GLU A 215 8.56 9.80 -8.98
C GLU A 215 9.90 9.22 -8.55
N VAL A 216 10.59 9.94 -7.66
CA VAL A 216 11.76 9.44 -6.95
C VAL A 216 11.57 9.71 -5.47
N ASN A 217 11.84 8.70 -4.65
CA ASN A 217 11.66 8.78 -3.21
C ASN A 217 12.97 8.48 -2.49
N VAL A 218 13.26 9.29 -1.48
CA VAL A 218 14.46 9.18 -0.64
C VAL A 218 14.14 9.38 0.83
N GLU A 219 12.86 9.24 1.19
CA GLU A 219 12.34 9.45 2.53
C GLU A 219 11.01 8.71 2.69
N ASN A 220 10.72 8.29 3.91
CA ASN A 220 9.55 7.50 4.26
C ASN A 220 9.03 7.91 5.63
N PHE A 221 7.90 7.37 6.09
CA PHE A 221 7.44 7.65 7.45
C PHE A 221 8.34 6.98 8.50
N ASN A 222 8.47 7.59 9.67
CA ASN A 222 8.62 6.84 10.91
C ASN A 222 7.28 6.21 11.29
N ALA A 223 7.31 4.98 11.81
CA ALA A 223 6.10 4.23 12.12
C ALA A 223 6.11 3.64 13.53
N ALA A 224 4.95 3.71 14.19
CA ALA A 224 4.63 2.96 15.39
C ALA A 224 3.20 2.44 15.33
N GLN A 225 2.89 1.44 16.14
CA GLN A 225 1.52 0.96 16.36
C GLN A 225 1.18 1.10 17.84
N ALA A 226 0.00 1.64 18.14
CA ALA A 226 -0.58 1.58 19.46
C ALA A 226 -1.72 0.55 19.47
N SER A 227 -1.71 -0.33 20.46
CA SER A 227 -2.78 -1.30 20.70
C SER A 227 -3.43 -0.96 22.05
N LEU A 228 -4.71 -0.59 22.00
CA LEU A 228 -5.50 -0.13 23.14
C LEU A 228 -6.50 -1.22 23.53
N THR A 229 -6.43 -1.74 24.74
CA THR A 229 -7.35 -2.78 25.24
C THR A 229 -8.38 -2.16 26.15
N PHE A 230 -9.65 -2.27 25.77
CA PHE A 230 -10.82 -1.84 26.54
C PHE A 230 -11.38 -3.04 27.32
N PRO A 231 -11.41 -2.98 28.67
CA PRO A 231 -12.06 -4.01 29.47
C PRO A 231 -13.55 -4.14 29.13
N ASP A 232 -14.12 -5.33 29.32
CA ASP A 232 -15.53 -5.62 29.04
C ASP A 232 -16.38 -5.82 30.30
N PRO A 233 -16.59 -4.78 31.13
CA PRO A 233 -17.48 -4.90 32.28
C PRO A 233 -18.94 -5.03 31.80
N PRO A 234 -19.86 -5.55 32.64
CA PRO A 234 -21.28 -5.58 32.30
C PRO A 234 -21.82 -4.20 31.91
N LEU A 235 -22.60 -4.13 30.84
CA LEU A 235 -23.17 -2.88 30.30
C LEU A 235 -24.14 -2.15 31.26
N GLY A 236 -24.66 -2.87 32.26
CA GLY A 236 -25.71 -2.40 33.17
C GLY A 236 -27.10 -2.78 32.67
N GLU A 237 -28.13 -2.03 33.07
CA GLU A 237 -29.52 -2.29 32.66
C GLU A 237 -29.81 -1.79 31.24
N PHE A 238 -30.29 -2.69 30.38
CA PHE A 238 -30.86 -2.40 29.06
C PHE A 238 -32.29 -2.99 28.99
N PRO A 239 -33.24 -2.39 28.25
CA PRO A 239 -34.63 -2.86 28.23
C PRO A 239 -34.77 -4.33 27.83
N SER A 240 -35.68 -5.05 28.49
CA SER A 240 -35.92 -6.50 28.30
C SER A 240 -36.53 -6.87 26.93
N ALA A 241 -37.04 -5.90 26.17
CA ALA A 241 -37.63 -6.10 24.84
C ALA A 241 -36.64 -5.82 23.68
N ALA A 242 -35.33 -5.99 23.93
CA ALA A 242 -34.28 -5.70 22.96
C ALA A 242 -34.19 -6.76 21.85
N GLN A 243 -33.92 -6.30 20.64
CA GLN A 243 -33.48 -7.11 19.51
C GLN A 243 -31.96 -7.05 19.40
N ARG A 244 -31.35 -8.17 19.03
CA ARG A 244 -29.99 -8.24 18.53
C ARG A 244 -30.00 -7.87 17.04
N VAL A 245 -29.22 -6.85 16.71
CA VAL A 245 -29.06 -6.36 15.33
C VAL A 245 -27.60 -6.50 14.96
N VAL A 246 -27.30 -7.35 13.98
CA VAL A 246 -25.92 -7.52 13.47
C VAL A 246 -25.83 -6.84 12.12
N VAL A 247 -24.94 -5.86 12.01
CA VAL A 247 -24.68 -5.10 10.79
C VAL A 247 -23.26 -5.35 10.34
N ARG A 248 -23.09 -5.80 9.09
CA ARG A 248 -21.78 -5.77 8.42
C ARG A 248 -21.59 -4.38 7.83
N ILE A 249 -20.51 -3.70 8.20
CA ILE A 249 -20.11 -2.41 7.65
C ILE A 249 -18.86 -2.66 6.81
N GLY A 250 -18.96 -2.41 5.52
CA GLY A 250 -17.85 -2.41 4.59
C GLY A 250 -17.27 -1.01 4.47
N GLY A 251 -16.00 -0.85 4.82
CA GLY A 251 -15.29 0.42 4.71
C GLY A 251 -14.81 0.72 3.29
N VAL A 252 -14.13 1.85 3.14
CA VAL A 252 -13.28 2.11 1.97
C VAL A 252 -11.88 1.62 2.33
N ASN A 253 -11.52 0.43 1.88
CA ASN A 253 -10.19 -0.15 2.11
C ASN A 253 -9.22 0.35 1.05
N THR A 254 -8.09 0.92 1.48
CA THR A 254 -7.02 1.43 0.61
C THR A 254 -5.72 1.32 1.38
N HIS A 255 -4.59 1.30 0.68
CA HIS A 255 -3.30 1.40 1.34
C HIS A 255 -3.13 2.75 2.06
N GLY A 256 -2.32 2.78 3.13
CA GLY A 256 -2.07 4.00 3.92
C GLY A 256 -1.43 5.12 3.11
N CYS A 257 -0.62 4.77 2.10
CA CYS A 257 0.05 5.72 1.21
C CYS A 257 -0.94 6.57 0.40
N THR A 258 -2.05 5.98 -0.03
CA THR A 258 -3.03 6.58 -0.95
C THR A 258 -4.35 6.94 -0.27
N ALA A 259 -4.39 6.83 1.07
CA ALA A 259 -5.60 6.95 1.87
C ALA A 259 -6.44 8.21 1.58
N ARG A 260 -5.80 9.37 1.41
CA ARG A 260 -6.51 10.62 1.08
C ARG A 260 -7.06 10.63 -0.36
N GLU A 261 -6.23 10.22 -1.32
CA GLU A 261 -6.59 10.24 -2.75
C GLU A 261 -7.73 9.27 -3.06
N GLU A 262 -7.73 8.11 -2.40
CA GLU A 262 -8.74 7.07 -2.57
C GLU A 262 -9.91 7.18 -1.58
N GLY A 263 -9.76 7.99 -0.52
CA GLY A 263 -10.80 8.23 0.47
C GLY A 263 -11.02 7.08 1.43
N TYR A 264 -9.92 6.51 1.94
CA TYR A 264 -9.88 5.50 3.00
C TYR A 264 -10.91 5.78 4.10
N ARG A 265 -11.58 4.74 4.60
CA ARG A 265 -12.52 4.86 5.70
C ARG A 265 -12.76 3.52 6.36
N ALA A 266 -12.20 3.32 7.55
CA ALA A 266 -12.40 2.10 8.31
C ALA A 266 -13.79 2.03 8.96
N ALA A 267 -14.28 0.82 9.19
CA ALA A 267 -15.53 0.55 9.90
C ALA A 267 -15.52 1.10 11.32
N THR A 268 -14.36 1.21 11.97
CA THR A 268 -14.19 1.88 13.28
C THR A 268 -14.67 3.34 13.22
N ARG A 269 -14.23 4.10 12.21
CA ARG A 269 -14.65 5.48 11.97
C ARG A 269 -16.12 5.57 11.58
N LEU A 270 -16.55 4.77 10.59
CA LEU A 270 -17.95 4.79 10.14
C LEU A 270 -18.92 4.48 11.29
N THR A 271 -18.58 3.51 12.13
CA THR A 271 -19.40 3.13 13.29
C THR A 271 -19.40 4.22 14.37
N ALA A 272 -18.28 4.91 14.59
CA ALA A 272 -18.22 6.05 15.50
C ALA A 272 -19.11 7.22 15.03
N GLU A 273 -19.15 7.49 13.73
CA GLU A 273 -20.05 8.50 13.12
C GLU A 273 -21.53 8.09 13.18
N ILE A 274 -21.83 6.79 13.01
CA ILE A 274 -23.18 6.23 13.23
C ILE A 274 -23.60 6.45 14.69
N LEU A 275 -22.72 6.09 15.63
CA LEU A 275 -22.96 6.29 17.06
C LEU A 275 -23.21 7.78 17.36
N GLU A 276 -22.44 8.69 16.75
CA GLU A 276 -22.56 10.13 16.97
C GLU A 276 -23.93 10.65 16.52
N ARG A 277 -24.45 10.16 15.39
CA ARG A 277 -25.81 10.50 14.95
C ARG A 277 -26.87 10.02 15.93
N LEU A 278 -26.75 8.78 16.41
CA LEU A 278 -27.67 8.22 17.39
C LEU A 278 -27.61 8.96 18.75
N ASP A 279 -26.44 9.45 19.13
CA ASP A 279 -26.25 10.28 20.33
C ASP A 279 -26.94 11.63 20.25
N ARG A 280 -26.87 12.30 19.08
CA ARG A 280 -27.57 13.58 18.86
C ARG A 280 -29.09 13.43 19.01
N GLU A 281 -29.61 12.24 18.74
CA GLU A 281 -31.02 11.86 18.96
C GLU A 281 -31.28 11.32 20.39
N GLN A 282 -30.28 11.31 21.26
CA GLN A 282 -30.35 10.81 22.65
C GLN A 282 -30.77 9.34 22.77
N LEU A 283 -30.44 8.52 21.75
CA LEU A 283 -30.84 7.12 21.69
C LEU A 283 -29.86 6.17 22.40
N VAL A 284 -28.60 6.56 22.55
CA VAL A 284 -27.57 5.72 23.19
C VAL A 284 -27.40 6.14 24.66
N PRO A 285 -27.29 5.20 25.62
CA PRO A 285 -27.37 3.75 25.46
C PRO A 285 -28.79 3.20 25.72
N ARG A 286 -29.85 4.01 25.67
CA ARG A 286 -31.19 3.63 26.16
C ARG A 286 -32.02 2.80 25.19
N HIS A 287 -31.97 3.19 23.92
CA HIS A 287 -32.77 2.62 22.84
C HIS A 287 -31.93 1.79 21.88
N VAL A 288 -30.64 2.11 21.75
CA VAL A 288 -29.67 1.36 20.94
C VAL A 288 -28.27 1.46 21.57
N VAL A 289 -27.53 0.35 21.55
CA VAL A 289 -26.17 0.30 22.07
C VAL A 289 -25.33 -0.75 21.34
N PRO A 290 -24.11 -0.42 20.89
CA PRO A 290 -23.17 -1.42 20.38
C PRO A 290 -22.65 -2.28 21.52
N ILE A 291 -22.72 -3.60 21.35
CA ILE A 291 -22.30 -4.59 22.35
C ILE A 291 -21.15 -5.48 21.88
N ALA A 292 -20.86 -5.52 20.57
CA ALA A 292 -19.69 -6.20 20.03
C ALA A 292 -19.24 -5.54 18.72
N PHE A 293 -17.95 -5.64 18.44
CA PHE A 293 -17.31 -5.17 17.23
C PHE A 293 -16.19 -6.15 16.86
N ALA A 294 -16.12 -6.57 15.61
CA ALA A 294 -15.02 -7.38 15.10
C ALA A 294 -14.69 -6.94 13.66
N SER A 295 -13.50 -6.37 13.48
CA SER A 295 -12.93 -6.13 12.16
C SER A 295 -12.71 -7.45 11.42
N ASP A 296 -12.87 -7.42 10.10
CA ASP A 296 -12.60 -8.56 9.22
C ASP A 296 -11.08 -8.80 9.12
N GLU A 297 -10.65 -10.06 9.24
CA GLU A 297 -9.23 -10.45 9.18
C GLU A 297 -8.62 -10.25 7.78
N GLY A 298 -9.43 -10.39 6.72
CA GLY A 298 -8.98 -10.25 5.34
C GLY A 298 -9.16 -8.84 4.77
N ARG A 299 -9.96 -7.98 5.43
CA ARG A 299 -10.21 -6.60 4.99
C ARG A 299 -10.42 -5.69 6.19
N GLU A 300 -9.32 -5.15 6.71
CA GLU A 300 -9.30 -4.38 7.96
C GLU A 300 -10.27 -3.19 8.06
N ALA A 301 -10.64 -2.60 6.92
CA ALA A 301 -11.62 -1.51 6.87
C ALA A 301 -13.07 -2.00 7.05
N ASP A 302 -13.33 -3.31 7.00
CA ASP A 302 -14.64 -3.92 7.20
C ASP A 302 -14.79 -4.42 8.63
N ALA A 303 -16.04 -4.47 9.13
CA ALA A 303 -16.34 -5.07 10.43
C ALA A 303 -17.77 -5.61 10.50
N GLU A 304 -17.98 -6.55 11.42
CA GLU A 304 -19.30 -6.86 11.95
C GLU A 304 -19.50 -6.16 13.29
N VAL A 305 -20.63 -5.46 13.41
CA VAL A 305 -21.01 -4.72 14.61
C VAL A 305 -22.35 -5.25 15.10
N THR A 306 -22.40 -5.64 16.37
CA THR A 306 -23.63 -6.10 17.01
C THR A 306 -24.17 -5.00 17.92
N PHE A 307 -25.43 -4.68 17.73
CA PHE A 307 -26.18 -3.75 18.56
C PHE A 307 -27.29 -4.48 19.30
N LEU A 308 -27.62 -4.00 20.50
CA LEU A 308 -28.94 -4.20 21.09
C LEU A 308 -29.79 -2.96 20.80
N ALA A 309 -31.01 -3.18 20.36
CA ALA A 309 -31.93 -2.09 20.06
C ALA A 309 -33.37 -2.45 20.40
N ASP A 310 -34.14 -1.50 20.94
CA ASP A 310 -35.60 -1.61 20.94
C ASP A 310 -36.18 -1.21 19.56
N ALA A 311 -37.50 -1.24 19.40
CA ALA A 311 -38.14 -0.91 18.13
C ALA A 311 -37.81 0.51 17.61
N SER A 312 -37.63 1.49 18.51
CA SER A 312 -37.27 2.86 18.15
C SER A 312 -35.81 2.94 17.73
N GLY A 313 -34.91 2.39 18.55
CA GLY A 313 -33.47 2.34 18.28
C GLY A 313 -33.15 1.57 17.00
N ARG A 314 -33.90 0.50 16.71
CA ARG A 314 -33.72 -0.32 15.50
C ARG A 314 -33.96 0.49 14.23
N LYS A 315 -35.04 1.27 14.18
CA LYS A 315 -35.37 2.11 13.03
C LYS A 315 -34.35 3.24 12.85
N ALA A 316 -33.95 3.87 13.94
CA ALA A 316 -32.94 4.93 13.92
C ALA A 316 -31.56 4.42 13.49
N LEU A 317 -31.17 3.22 13.95
CA LEU A 317 -29.91 2.57 13.57
C LEU A 317 -29.82 2.38 12.06
N GLU A 318 -30.84 1.84 11.42
CA GLU A 318 -30.85 1.64 9.96
C GLU A 318 -30.76 2.96 9.18
N HIS A 319 -31.47 3.98 9.63
CA HIS A 319 -31.37 5.31 9.03
C HIS A 319 -29.96 5.91 9.20
N ALA A 320 -29.38 5.81 10.39
CA ALA A 320 -28.05 6.31 10.69
C ALA A 320 -26.96 5.60 9.87
N VAL A 321 -27.01 4.26 9.79
CA VAL A 321 -26.10 3.45 8.96
C VAL A 321 -26.20 3.87 7.50
N GLY A 322 -27.43 3.95 6.95
CA GLY A 322 -27.64 4.38 5.57
C GLY A 322 -27.08 5.78 5.29
N ALA A 323 -27.36 6.75 6.17
CA ALA A 323 -26.91 8.13 6.01
C ALA A 323 -25.40 8.33 6.12
N VAL A 324 -24.71 7.50 6.93
CA VAL A 324 -23.24 7.57 7.08
C VAL A 324 -22.53 6.86 5.94
N VAL A 325 -23.03 5.70 5.49
CA VAL A 325 -22.34 4.90 4.48
C VAL A 325 -22.61 5.39 3.06
N GLN A 326 -23.82 5.86 2.75
CA GLN A 326 -24.23 6.25 1.39
C GLN A 326 -23.22 7.18 0.67
N PRO A 327 -22.69 8.26 1.29
CA PRO A 327 -21.77 9.17 0.60
C PRO A 327 -20.47 8.51 0.11
N HIS A 328 -20.10 7.36 0.68
CA HIS A 328 -18.84 6.66 0.39
C HIS A 328 -19.03 5.43 -0.51
N THR A 329 -20.26 5.13 -0.93
CA THR A 329 -20.58 3.94 -1.73
C THR A 329 -19.87 3.90 -3.07
N ARG A 330 -19.70 5.06 -3.73
CA ARG A 330 -18.91 5.16 -4.98
C ARG A 330 -17.44 4.74 -4.80
N ARG A 331 -16.91 4.85 -3.58
CA ARG A 331 -15.54 4.45 -3.23
C ARG A 331 -15.44 3.02 -2.69
N GLY A 332 -16.56 2.31 -2.59
CA GLY A 332 -16.61 0.91 -2.19
C GLY A 332 -17.15 0.67 -0.77
N ALA A 333 -17.55 1.73 -0.05
CA ALA A 333 -18.22 1.54 1.23
C ALA A 333 -19.58 0.84 1.04
N SER A 334 -19.95 -0.02 1.97
CA SER A 334 -21.20 -0.78 1.90
C SER A 334 -21.70 -1.13 3.30
N TRP A 335 -22.94 -1.60 3.40
CA TRP A 335 -23.43 -2.20 4.63
C TRP A 335 -24.49 -3.23 4.34
N LYS A 336 -24.67 -4.19 5.25
CA LYS A 336 -25.68 -5.24 5.17
C LYS A 336 -26.20 -5.60 6.56
N LEU A 337 -27.52 -5.67 6.69
CA LEU A 337 -28.15 -6.28 7.85
C LEU A 337 -27.97 -7.81 7.77
N LEU A 338 -27.29 -8.39 8.76
CA LEU A 338 -27.04 -9.82 8.85
C LEU A 338 -28.06 -10.53 9.73
N ARG A 339 -28.43 -9.92 10.85
CA ARG A 339 -29.40 -10.48 11.81
C ARG A 339 -30.24 -9.38 12.43
N ASP A 340 -31.49 -9.73 12.75
CA ASP A 340 -32.48 -8.88 13.39
C ASP A 340 -33.46 -9.80 14.13
N GLU A 341 -33.13 -10.14 15.38
CA GLU A 341 -33.79 -11.21 16.15
C GLU A 341 -33.94 -10.83 17.63
N PRO A 342 -34.88 -11.42 18.38
CA PRO A 342 -34.95 -11.22 19.83
C PRO A 342 -33.63 -11.57 20.52
N PHE A 343 -33.23 -10.78 21.52
CA PHE A 343 -32.04 -11.07 22.32
C PHE A 343 -32.40 -11.89 23.57
N ASP A 344 -31.87 -13.11 23.66
CA ASP A 344 -32.00 -14.03 24.80
C ASP A 344 -30.63 -14.44 25.38
N GLY A 345 -29.58 -13.70 25.01
CA GLY A 345 -28.19 -14.00 25.38
C GLY A 345 -27.80 -13.60 26.80
N PRO A 346 -26.55 -13.92 27.21
CA PRO A 346 -26.00 -13.42 28.47
C PRO A 346 -25.93 -11.90 28.47
N ALA A 347 -25.89 -11.28 29.66
CA ALA A 347 -25.76 -9.83 29.78
C ALA A 347 -24.55 -9.33 28.96
N PRO A 348 -24.75 -8.37 28.04
CA PRO A 348 -23.66 -7.87 27.20
C PRO A 348 -22.67 -7.05 28.01
N GLY A 349 -21.42 -7.00 27.53
CA GLY A 349 -20.41 -6.11 28.05
C GLY A 349 -20.42 -4.72 27.40
N ALA A 350 -19.61 -3.82 27.94
CA ALA A 350 -19.54 -2.40 27.56
C ALA A 350 -18.33 -2.04 26.68
N ALA A 351 -17.42 -2.98 26.37
CA ALA A 351 -16.16 -2.68 25.69
C ALA A 351 -16.35 -2.04 24.31
N ALA A 352 -17.32 -2.53 23.52
CA ALA A 352 -17.61 -1.98 22.19
C ALA A 352 -18.08 -0.52 22.26
N LEU A 353 -18.94 -0.19 23.22
CA LEU A 353 -19.36 1.19 23.46
C LEU A 353 -18.17 2.05 23.92
N ALA A 354 -17.37 1.59 24.88
CA ALA A 354 -16.21 2.34 25.38
C ALA A 354 -15.18 2.63 24.28
N MET A 355 -14.87 1.64 23.44
CA MET A 355 -13.97 1.79 22.30
C MET A 355 -14.51 2.81 21.28
N LEU A 356 -15.80 2.71 20.89
CA LEU A 356 -16.38 3.65 19.93
C LEU A 356 -16.47 5.08 20.50
N ARG A 357 -16.71 5.23 21.80
CA ARG A 357 -16.62 6.53 22.50
C ARG A 357 -15.21 7.10 22.44
N PHE A 358 -14.18 6.28 22.65
CA PHE A 358 -12.81 6.68 22.46
C PHE A 358 -12.57 7.15 21.02
N VAL A 359 -13.01 6.40 20.00
CA VAL A 359 -12.83 6.79 18.58
C VAL A 359 -13.53 8.12 18.28
N GLN A 360 -14.76 8.34 18.77
CA GLN A 360 -15.45 9.63 18.63
C GLN A 360 -14.65 10.79 19.24
N GLN A 361 -14.21 10.64 20.50
CA GLN A 361 -13.43 11.66 21.20
C GLN A 361 -12.08 11.90 20.54
N PHE A 362 -11.45 10.83 20.07
CA PHE A 362 -10.17 10.86 19.37
C PHE A 362 -10.28 11.68 18.10
N ILE A 363 -11.25 11.38 17.24
CA ILE A 363 -11.50 12.12 15.99
C ILE A 363 -11.86 13.59 16.26
N ALA A 364 -12.62 13.86 17.33
CA ALA A 364 -13.01 15.22 17.71
C ALA A 364 -11.88 16.02 18.38
N SER A 365 -10.78 15.35 18.78
CA SER A 365 -9.65 16.00 19.45
C SER A 365 -8.89 16.93 18.50
N LYS A 366 -8.16 17.89 19.07
CA LYS A 366 -7.42 18.91 18.31
C LYS A 366 -5.97 18.98 18.80
N PRO A 367 -5.14 17.96 18.53
CA PRO A 367 -3.77 17.91 19.05
C PRO A 367 -2.78 18.82 18.30
N GLY A 368 -3.24 19.58 17.30
CA GLY A 368 -2.38 20.45 16.47
C GLY A 368 -1.72 19.74 15.28
N PHE A 369 -2.08 18.48 15.02
CA PHE A 369 -1.65 17.71 13.85
C PHE A 369 -2.82 16.90 13.27
N VAL A 370 -2.69 16.47 12.02
CA VAL A 370 -3.70 15.65 11.34
C VAL A 370 -3.80 14.27 11.98
N LEU A 371 -5.03 13.80 12.21
CA LEU A 371 -5.29 12.50 12.82
C LEU A 371 -5.52 11.40 11.80
N LEU A 372 -6.44 11.57 10.85
CA LEU A 372 -6.94 10.43 10.08
C LEU A 372 -6.19 10.34 8.75
N ALA A 373 -5.94 9.11 8.29
CA ALA A 373 -5.14 8.87 7.10
C ALA A 373 -5.79 9.53 5.85
N GLU A 374 -7.12 9.53 5.78
CA GLU A 374 -7.87 10.17 4.69
C GLU A 374 -7.79 11.71 4.69
N ASP A 375 -7.41 12.31 5.81
CA ASP A 375 -7.26 13.76 5.97
C ASP A 375 -5.80 14.21 5.81
N SER A 376 -4.86 13.28 5.68
CA SER A 376 -3.40 13.51 5.72
C SER A 376 -2.79 13.46 4.31
N ASP A 377 -1.99 14.47 3.94
CA ASP A 377 -1.38 14.60 2.60
C ASP A 377 0.12 14.93 2.66
N GLY A 378 0.85 14.61 1.60
CA GLY A 378 2.26 15.00 1.44
C GLY A 378 3.12 14.64 2.65
N TYR A 379 3.60 15.66 3.37
CA TYR A 379 4.44 15.55 4.57
C TYR A 379 3.68 15.54 5.90
N GLU A 380 2.35 15.53 5.87
CA GLU A 380 1.54 15.36 7.07
C GLU A 380 1.60 13.90 7.53
N GLY A 381 1.86 13.65 8.81
CA GLY A 381 1.64 12.34 9.41
C GLY A 381 0.17 12.05 9.72
N TYR A 382 -0.13 10.87 10.26
CA TYR A 382 -1.46 10.50 10.76
C TYR A 382 -1.39 9.54 11.97
N SER A 383 -2.50 9.47 12.70
CA SER A 383 -2.79 8.56 13.81
C SER A 383 -4.17 7.92 13.59
N ASN A 384 -4.22 6.74 12.95
CA ASN A 384 -5.45 6.20 12.37
C ASN A 384 -5.94 4.93 13.10
N PRO A 385 -7.08 4.97 13.83
CA PRO A 385 -7.69 3.79 14.43
C PRO A 385 -8.35 2.94 13.35
N TYR A 386 -7.78 1.78 13.03
CA TYR A 386 -8.12 1.07 11.80
C TYR A 386 -8.73 -0.30 12.02
N ARG A 387 -8.39 -0.97 13.13
CA ARG A 387 -8.82 -2.36 13.37
C ARG A 387 -9.20 -2.56 14.82
N ALA A 388 -10.33 -3.23 15.06
CA ALA A 388 -10.70 -3.65 16.41
C ALA A 388 -11.06 -5.13 16.45
N LEU A 389 -10.45 -5.87 17.38
CA LEU A 389 -10.57 -7.32 17.50
C LEU A 389 -10.99 -7.72 18.92
N PRO A 390 -11.91 -8.69 19.08
CA PRO A 390 -12.19 -9.29 20.38
C PRO A 390 -10.92 -9.89 20.98
N VAL A 391 -10.74 -9.69 22.28
CA VAL A 391 -9.68 -10.32 23.08
C VAL A 391 -10.27 -10.89 24.35
N ASP A 392 -9.52 -11.72 25.06
CA ASP A 392 -10.00 -12.27 26.32
C ASP A 392 -10.28 -11.15 27.33
N GLY A 393 -11.53 -11.09 27.82
CA GLY A 393 -11.99 -10.05 28.75
C GLY A 393 -12.17 -8.63 28.18
N GLY A 394 -12.13 -8.44 26.85
CA GLY A 394 -12.12 -7.09 26.29
C GLY A 394 -12.24 -6.97 24.77
N LEU A 395 -11.96 -5.75 24.30
CA LEU A 395 -11.84 -5.41 22.89
C LEU A 395 -10.53 -4.64 22.67
N ARG A 396 -9.70 -5.05 21.72
CA ARG A 396 -8.46 -4.36 21.36
C ARG A 396 -8.68 -3.49 20.13
N LEU A 397 -8.32 -2.21 20.19
CA LEU A 397 -8.27 -1.27 19.07
C LEU A 397 -6.81 -1.00 18.69
N ASP A 398 -6.45 -1.26 17.44
CA ASP A 398 -5.15 -0.95 16.87
C ASP A 398 -5.19 0.42 16.15
N VAL A 399 -4.19 1.25 16.42
CA VAL A 399 -4.01 2.59 15.87
C VAL A 399 -2.63 2.67 15.19
N ARG A 400 -2.60 3.00 13.89
CA ARG A 400 -1.35 3.27 13.17
C ARG A 400 -0.89 4.69 13.43
N LEU A 401 0.37 4.85 13.82
CA LEU A 401 1.01 6.15 14.00
C LEU A 401 2.08 6.32 12.93
N ARG A 402 2.02 7.41 12.17
CA ARG A 402 2.94 7.73 11.08
C ARG A 402 3.33 9.19 11.13
N ASP A 403 4.61 9.49 11.02
CA ASP A 403 5.11 10.86 10.89
C ASP A 403 6.49 10.88 10.24
N PHE A 404 6.85 11.93 9.49
CA PHE A 404 8.19 12.02 8.88
C PHE A 404 9.28 12.39 9.90
N THR A 405 8.88 12.93 11.06
CA THR A 405 9.80 13.42 12.08
C THR A 405 9.70 12.59 13.36
N ASP A 406 10.81 12.45 14.08
CA ASP A 406 10.83 11.75 15.37
C ASP A 406 9.99 12.49 16.41
N ASP A 407 10.05 13.82 16.40
CA ASP A 407 9.25 14.69 17.27
C ASP A 407 7.76 14.54 16.98
N GLY A 408 7.37 14.51 15.70
CA GLY A 408 5.98 14.31 15.28
C GLY A 408 5.46 12.93 15.68
N LEU A 409 6.24 11.86 15.47
CA LEU A 409 5.86 10.52 15.92
C LEU A 409 5.74 10.48 17.46
N THR A 410 6.67 11.10 18.17
CA THR A 410 6.65 11.20 19.64
C THR A 410 5.40 11.95 20.14
N ALA A 411 5.02 13.04 19.48
CA ALA A 411 3.80 13.79 19.81
C ALA A 411 2.53 12.94 19.59
N ARG A 412 2.49 12.13 18.52
CA ARG A 412 1.38 11.21 18.24
C ARG A 412 1.26 10.10 19.27
N LYS A 413 2.38 9.48 19.66
CA LYS A 413 2.43 8.46 20.72
C LYS A 413 1.91 9.02 22.03
N ARG A 414 2.36 10.23 22.40
CA ARG A 414 1.89 10.92 23.61
C ARG A 414 0.39 11.16 23.58
N HIS A 415 -0.13 11.73 22.49
CA HIS A 415 -1.56 12.00 22.33
C HIS A 415 -2.42 10.74 22.48
N VAL A 416 -2.07 9.67 21.77
CA VAL A 416 -2.79 8.39 21.89
C VAL A 416 -2.72 7.84 23.32
N GLY A 417 -1.55 7.88 23.95
CA GLY A 417 -1.37 7.39 25.32
C GLY A 417 -2.21 8.17 26.34
N GLU A 418 -2.22 9.50 26.25
CA GLU A 418 -3.02 10.37 27.12
C GLU A 418 -4.52 10.12 26.93
N MET A 419 -4.99 9.98 25.69
CA MET A 419 -6.39 9.68 25.41
C MET A 419 -6.79 8.27 25.87
N ALA A 420 -5.91 7.27 25.70
CA ALA A 420 -6.15 5.91 26.17
C ALA A 420 -6.29 5.88 27.70
N GLN A 421 -5.40 6.58 28.41
CA GLN A 421 -5.45 6.72 29.86
C GLN A 421 -6.77 7.36 30.31
N GLN A 422 -7.22 8.44 29.65
CA GLN A 422 -8.49 9.10 29.96
C GLN A 422 -9.70 8.18 29.73
N ALA A 423 -9.62 7.31 28.73
CA ALA A 423 -10.64 6.32 28.44
C ALA A 423 -10.58 5.06 29.34
N GLY A 424 -9.57 4.95 30.20
CA GLY A 424 -9.35 3.77 31.03
C GLY A 424 -8.93 2.52 30.24
N ALA A 425 -8.35 2.70 29.05
CA ALA A 425 -7.82 1.61 28.23
C ALA A 425 -6.35 1.35 28.56
N GLU A 426 -5.95 0.09 28.57
CA GLU A 426 -4.53 -0.27 28.58
C GLU A 426 -3.92 0.04 27.21
N CYS A 427 -2.73 0.64 27.15
CA CYS A 427 -2.11 1.05 25.89
C CYS A 427 -0.68 0.52 25.79
N VAL A 428 -0.41 -0.26 24.74
CA VAL A 428 0.93 -0.72 24.38
C VAL A 428 1.32 -0.07 23.05
N ILE A 429 2.49 0.56 23.01
CA ILE A 429 3.02 1.22 21.80
C ILE A 429 4.32 0.53 21.39
N VAL A 430 4.42 0.12 20.13
CA VAL A 430 5.59 -0.55 19.56
C VAL A 430 6.05 0.18 18.30
N ASP A 431 7.34 0.46 18.21
CA ASP A 431 7.96 1.06 17.02
C ASP A 431 8.15 0.02 15.92
N GLN A 432 7.97 0.44 14.66
CA GLN A 432 7.98 -0.44 13.49
C GLN A 432 9.20 -0.19 12.60
N TYR A 433 9.37 1.04 12.11
CA TYR A 433 10.49 1.44 11.26
C TYR A 433 10.74 2.95 11.34
N VAL A 434 11.90 3.38 10.85
CA VAL A 434 12.35 4.78 10.87
C VAL A 434 12.40 5.37 9.46
N ASN A 435 12.47 6.70 9.38
CA ASN A 435 12.60 7.45 8.15
C ASN A 435 14.05 7.39 7.64
N MET A 436 14.25 6.95 6.39
CA MET A 436 15.57 6.93 5.73
C MET A 436 16.09 8.34 5.37
N GLY A 437 15.22 9.35 5.30
CA GLY A 437 15.48 10.69 4.78
C GLY A 437 16.73 11.36 5.34
N PRO A 438 16.92 11.41 6.68
CA PRO A 438 18.14 11.94 7.27
C PRO A 438 19.42 11.25 6.78
N ARG A 439 19.37 9.94 6.53
CA ARG A 439 20.50 9.14 6.04
C ARG A 439 20.72 9.30 4.54
N MET A 440 19.66 9.60 3.79
CA MET A 440 19.70 9.85 2.34
C MET A 440 20.08 11.28 1.97
N ALA A 441 20.19 12.19 2.95
CA ALA A 441 20.47 13.61 2.72
C ALA A 441 21.78 13.85 1.96
N GLU A 442 22.83 13.06 2.22
CA GLU A 442 24.13 13.13 1.55
C GLU A 442 24.13 12.43 0.18
N HIS A 443 23.02 11.78 -0.19
CA HIS A 443 22.85 11.00 -1.42
C HIS A 443 21.85 11.64 -2.40
N GLY A 444 21.71 12.97 -2.33
CA GLY A 444 20.83 13.75 -3.19
C GLY A 444 21.09 13.58 -4.70
N TYR A 445 22.29 13.16 -5.08
CA TYR A 445 22.66 12.89 -6.47
C TYR A 445 21.78 11.79 -7.11
N LEU A 446 21.21 10.86 -6.33
CA LEU A 446 20.28 9.84 -6.85
C LEU A 446 19.00 10.48 -7.42
N VAL A 447 18.51 11.51 -6.74
CA VAL A 447 17.38 12.33 -7.24
C VAL A 447 17.80 13.10 -8.49
N ASP A 448 19.01 13.68 -8.48
CA ASP A 448 19.50 14.46 -9.62
C ASP A 448 19.69 13.60 -10.87
N LEU A 449 20.21 12.38 -10.74
CA LEU A 449 20.36 11.41 -11.83
C LEU A 449 18.99 11.07 -12.45
N ALA A 450 18.02 10.75 -11.59
CA ALA A 450 16.65 10.48 -12.02
C ALA A 450 16.04 11.68 -12.77
N ARG A 451 16.26 12.91 -12.28
CA ARG A 451 15.77 14.15 -12.90
C ARG A 451 16.44 14.43 -14.24
N VAL A 452 17.77 14.33 -14.32
CA VAL A 452 18.52 14.50 -15.58
C VAL A 452 18.04 13.51 -16.63
N ALA A 453 17.84 12.25 -16.24
CA ALA A 453 17.26 11.24 -17.11
C ALA A 453 15.86 11.63 -17.60
N GLY A 454 15.00 12.09 -16.68
CA GLY A 454 13.65 12.52 -17.01
C GLY A 454 13.61 13.68 -18.01
N ASP A 455 14.38 14.73 -17.73
CA ASP A 455 14.50 15.91 -18.58
C ASP A 455 14.97 15.53 -20.00
N SER A 456 15.89 14.57 -20.12
CA SER A 456 16.40 14.11 -21.41
C SER A 456 15.38 13.40 -22.30
N VAL A 457 14.32 12.83 -21.71
CA VAL A 457 13.24 12.12 -22.42
C VAL A 457 11.90 12.86 -22.36
N GLY A 458 11.90 14.09 -21.85
CA GLY A 458 10.74 14.96 -21.78
C GLY A 458 9.70 14.56 -20.74
N VAL A 459 10.11 13.90 -19.64
CA VAL A 459 9.24 13.57 -18.51
C VAL A 459 9.66 14.37 -17.27
N THR A 460 8.69 14.89 -16.53
CA THR A 460 8.96 15.65 -15.31
C THR A 460 9.06 14.71 -14.13
N VAL A 461 10.29 14.52 -13.62
CA VAL A 461 10.51 13.71 -12.43
C VAL A 461 10.20 14.48 -11.16
N ARG A 462 9.42 13.87 -10.26
CA ARG A 462 8.98 14.49 -9.01
C ARG A 462 9.60 13.78 -7.82
N ARG A 463 10.31 14.52 -6.96
CA ARG A 463 10.66 14.02 -5.63
C ARG A 463 9.39 13.97 -4.78
N ARG A 464 9.04 12.81 -4.24
CA ARG A 464 7.91 12.65 -3.32
C ARG A 464 8.31 11.83 -2.11
N PRO A 465 7.71 12.09 -0.94
CA PRO A 465 7.92 11.21 0.20
C PRO A 465 7.10 9.92 0.06
N ILE A 466 7.65 8.80 0.54
CA ILE A 466 6.89 7.56 0.69
C ILE A 466 6.06 7.65 1.97
N ARG A 467 4.76 7.43 1.83
CA ARG A 467 3.81 7.46 2.95
C ARG A 467 3.61 6.07 3.58
N GLY A 468 4.71 5.34 3.69
CA GLY A 468 4.83 3.95 4.13
C GLY A 468 6.26 3.63 4.60
N GLY A 469 6.66 2.36 4.57
CA GLY A 469 8.05 1.91 4.74
C GLY A 469 8.63 1.44 3.40
N THR A 470 9.94 1.20 3.33
CA THR A 470 10.61 0.76 2.08
C THR A 470 11.58 -0.41 2.25
N GLY A 471 11.82 -0.84 3.49
CA GLY A 471 12.75 -1.92 3.79
C GLY A 471 14.21 -1.65 3.40
N VAL A 472 14.63 -0.40 3.16
CA VAL A 472 15.99 -0.11 2.68
C VAL A 472 17.06 0.04 3.77
N ASP A 473 16.66 0.04 5.06
CA ASP A 473 17.57 0.25 6.19
C ASP A 473 18.81 -0.65 6.17
N PRO A 474 18.71 -1.97 5.90
CA PRO A 474 19.87 -2.85 5.89
C PRO A 474 20.94 -2.48 4.85
N PHE A 475 20.54 -1.88 3.72
CA PHE A 475 21.46 -1.41 2.68
C PHE A 475 22.21 -0.16 3.13
N LEU A 476 21.47 0.79 3.72
CA LEU A 476 22.06 2.00 4.27
C LEU A 476 23.02 1.70 5.42
N ASP A 477 22.73 0.70 6.25
CA ASP A 477 23.61 0.27 7.34
C ASP A 477 24.97 -0.22 6.84
N ARG A 478 25.01 -0.67 5.57
CA ARG A 478 26.19 -1.19 4.90
C ARG A 478 26.79 -0.22 3.89
N GLY A 479 26.32 1.03 3.90
CA GLY A 479 26.84 2.10 3.03
C GLY A 479 26.43 1.99 1.57
N VAL A 480 25.34 1.26 1.26
CA VAL A 480 24.77 1.17 -0.08
C VAL A 480 23.48 1.99 -0.12
N PRO A 481 23.50 3.25 -0.60
CA PRO A 481 22.30 4.08 -0.64
C PRO A 481 21.34 3.62 -1.74
N ILE A 482 20.07 3.45 -1.36
CA ILE A 482 19.00 2.99 -2.24
C ILE A 482 17.89 4.04 -2.25
N ALA A 483 17.56 4.57 -3.43
CA ALA A 483 16.35 5.37 -3.64
C ALA A 483 15.22 4.51 -4.21
N ASN A 484 13.98 5.00 -4.19
CA ASN A 484 12.86 4.33 -4.87
C ASN A 484 12.44 5.11 -6.13
N LEU A 485 11.99 4.41 -7.16
CA LEU A 485 11.49 4.96 -8.41
C LEU A 485 10.04 4.54 -8.64
N GLY A 486 9.23 5.49 -9.08
CA GLY A 486 7.85 5.29 -9.50
C GLY A 486 7.68 4.27 -10.62
N THR A 487 6.54 3.57 -10.62
CA THR A 487 6.17 2.62 -11.67
C THR A 487 4.98 3.10 -12.53
N GLY A 488 4.07 3.90 -11.96
CA GLY A 488 2.97 4.54 -12.68
C GLY A 488 1.70 3.70 -12.76
N TYR A 489 1.18 3.24 -11.63
CA TYR A 489 -0.17 2.67 -11.51
C TYR A 489 -1.05 3.51 -10.56
N PHE A 490 -2.34 3.21 -10.57
CA PHE A 490 -3.35 3.77 -9.67
C PHE A 490 -3.94 2.67 -8.79
N ALA A 491 -4.38 3.03 -7.57
CA ALA A 491 -5.06 2.17 -6.60
C ALA A 491 -4.26 0.93 -6.16
N LEU A 492 -3.21 1.19 -5.38
CA LEU A 492 -2.35 0.18 -4.75
C LEU A 492 -3.16 -0.91 -4.04
N GLU A 493 -2.81 -2.17 -4.32
CA GLU A 493 -3.40 -3.37 -3.71
C GLU A 493 -4.93 -3.42 -3.77
N SER A 494 -5.53 -2.84 -4.82
CA SER A 494 -6.98 -2.79 -4.99
C SER A 494 -7.43 -3.45 -6.29
N GLU A 495 -8.64 -3.98 -6.28
CA GLU A 495 -9.39 -4.39 -7.46
C GLU A 495 -9.57 -3.29 -8.51
N LYS A 496 -9.30 -2.04 -8.14
CA LYS A 496 -9.37 -0.84 -8.97
C LYS A 496 -8.06 -0.58 -9.72
N GLU A 497 -7.01 -1.38 -9.52
CA GLU A 497 -5.71 -1.01 -10.05
C GLU A 497 -5.66 -0.97 -11.59
N PHE A 498 -4.96 0.02 -12.11
CA PHE A 498 -4.70 0.15 -13.54
C PHE A 498 -3.42 0.96 -13.81
N THR A 499 -2.83 0.73 -14.98
CA THR A 499 -1.73 1.54 -15.53
C THR A 499 -2.06 1.97 -16.97
N SER A 500 -1.11 2.49 -17.73
CA SER A 500 -1.30 2.85 -19.14
C SER A 500 -0.14 2.48 -20.04
N MET A 501 -0.44 2.23 -21.32
CA MET A 501 0.55 1.99 -22.37
C MET A 501 1.57 3.14 -22.48
N GLN A 502 1.13 4.38 -22.24
CA GLN A 502 1.95 5.58 -22.28
C GLN A 502 2.98 5.58 -21.14
N PHE A 503 2.58 5.17 -19.93
CA PHE A 503 3.52 5.05 -18.80
C PHE A 503 4.49 3.89 -18.98
N LEU A 504 4.06 2.75 -19.54
CA LEU A 504 4.96 1.65 -19.91
C LEU A 504 6.09 2.13 -20.84
N ALA A 505 5.74 2.76 -21.96
CA ALA A 505 6.76 3.29 -22.89
C ALA A 505 7.62 4.40 -22.27
N GLY A 506 7.00 5.27 -21.47
CA GLY A 506 7.72 6.38 -20.85
C GLY A 506 8.74 5.92 -19.80
N HIS A 507 8.41 4.92 -18.98
CA HIS A 507 9.36 4.34 -18.01
C HIS A 507 10.51 3.61 -18.70
N ALA A 508 10.24 2.86 -19.78
CA ALA A 508 11.31 2.22 -20.56
C ALA A 508 12.35 3.25 -21.06
N ARG A 509 11.90 4.39 -21.59
CA ARG A 509 12.80 5.49 -22.00
C ARG A 509 13.50 6.13 -20.81
N TRP A 510 12.76 6.42 -19.74
CA TRP A 510 13.30 7.10 -18.57
C TRP A 510 14.37 6.27 -17.86
N LEU A 511 14.12 4.98 -17.62
CA LEU A 511 15.09 4.07 -17.01
C LEU A 511 16.32 3.87 -17.91
N THR A 512 16.16 3.85 -19.24
CA THR A 512 17.32 3.77 -20.12
C THR A 512 18.17 5.05 -20.04
N ALA A 513 17.52 6.22 -20.04
CA ALA A 513 18.21 7.48 -19.83
C ALA A 513 18.86 7.59 -18.45
N LEU A 514 18.28 6.96 -17.42
CA LEU A 514 18.86 6.87 -16.07
C LEU A 514 20.15 6.07 -16.10
N VAL A 515 20.16 4.91 -16.76
CA VAL A 515 21.36 4.08 -16.95
C VAL A 515 22.46 4.87 -17.68
N GLU A 516 22.14 5.60 -18.75
CA GLU A 516 23.11 6.46 -19.45
C GLU A 516 23.62 7.61 -18.56
N ALA A 517 22.74 8.26 -17.80
CA ALA A 517 23.10 9.34 -16.89
C ALA A 517 24.05 8.84 -15.81
N ILE A 518 23.79 7.65 -15.24
CA ILE A 518 24.68 6.99 -14.28
C ILE A 518 26.03 6.67 -14.92
N ALA A 519 26.05 6.12 -16.14
CA ALA A 519 27.30 5.78 -16.83
C ALA A 519 28.22 7.00 -16.99
N ARG A 520 27.63 8.18 -17.19
CA ARG A 520 28.34 9.46 -17.38
C ARG A 520 28.56 10.24 -16.08
N HIS A 521 28.01 9.80 -14.96
CA HIS A 521 28.15 10.47 -13.67
C HIS A 521 29.57 10.30 -13.12
N GLU A 522 30.20 11.39 -12.70
CA GLU A 522 31.48 11.35 -11.99
C GLU A 522 31.23 10.89 -10.55
N THR A 523 31.73 9.71 -10.21
CA THR A 523 31.61 9.06 -8.90
C THR A 523 32.75 9.43 -7.98
#